data_AF-A0AAN7B3A4-F1
#
_entry.id   AF-A0AAN7B3A4-F1
#
_cell.length_a   1.000
_cell.length_b   1.000
_cell.length_c   1.000
_cell.angle_alpha   90.00
_cell.angle_beta   90.00
_cell.angle_gamma   90.00
#
_symmetry.space_group_name_H-M   'P 1'
#
loop_
_entity.id
_entity.type
_entity.pdbx_description
1 polymer ?
#
loop_
_entity_poly.entity_id
_entity_poly.type
_entity_poly.pdbx_seq_one_letter_code
_entity_poly.pdbx_strand_id
1 'polypeptide(L)'
;MVAPTTLLSLLGLATAVSAQTNTTRLRYMPFGDSITEIVCWRSKLWNKLQSTEWATVDFVGSGKTENNCRDTKYDRDNEGHSGFLAINIANQNQLVGWLQRNPADVITMHLGTNDIVQQNKAVTDIIAAFTKLVKQMRDSNPKMKIVVAQIIPLGLGNFNAKVQELNRAIPTWAAQQNTTQSPIWVVDQFTGFSGSSDNRDGVHPNDGGDNKMANIWYPAVVRALEAAKADKLALSGRQRSSQIEAERQ
;
A
#
# COMPACT_ATOMS: atom_id res chain seq x y z
N MET A 1 73.05 10.54 33.48
CA MET A 1 71.83 9.73 33.54
C MET A 1 70.64 10.65 33.77
N VAL A 2 69.99 11.13 32.70
CA VAL A 2 68.59 11.60 32.72
C VAL A 2 68.07 11.35 31.30
N ALA A 3 67.07 10.48 31.15
CA ALA A 3 66.47 10.13 29.87
C ALA A 3 65.28 11.06 29.56
N PRO A 4 65.01 11.43 28.30
CA PRO A 4 63.80 12.17 27.96
C PRO A 4 62.61 11.20 27.87
N THR A 5 61.52 11.56 28.55
CA THR A 5 60.26 10.82 28.56
C THR A 5 59.46 11.17 27.29
N THR A 6 59.29 10.21 26.41
CA THR A 6 58.45 10.34 25.21
C THR A 6 56.98 10.28 25.61
N LEU A 7 56.24 11.39 25.49
CA LEU A 7 54.78 11.38 25.61
C LEU A 7 54.18 10.77 24.33
N LEU A 8 53.63 9.56 24.43
CA LEU A 8 52.72 9.02 23.42
C LEU A 8 51.35 9.67 23.60
N SER A 9 51.01 10.59 22.70
CA SER A 9 49.64 11.10 22.56
C SER A 9 48.77 10.04 21.86
N LEU A 10 47.97 9.30 22.62
CA LEU A 10 46.88 8.50 22.06
C LEU A 10 45.79 9.45 21.56
N LEU A 11 45.75 9.71 20.25
CA LEU A 11 44.55 10.23 19.59
C LEU A 11 43.48 9.12 19.62
N GLY A 12 42.52 9.24 20.53
CA GLY A 12 41.30 8.44 20.48
C GLY A 12 40.48 8.82 19.25
N LEU A 13 40.40 7.92 18.26
CA LEU A 13 39.38 8.00 17.22
C LEU A 13 38.02 7.71 17.86
N ALA A 14 37.28 8.76 18.21
CA ALA A 14 35.84 8.65 18.42
C ALA A 14 35.16 8.54 17.05
N THR A 15 34.91 7.31 16.58
CA THR A 15 34.05 7.09 15.43
C THR A 15 32.62 7.45 15.82
N ALA A 16 32.06 8.45 15.13
CA ALA A 16 30.67 8.83 15.26
C ALA A 16 29.78 7.66 14.79
N VAL A 17 29.19 6.92 15.73
CA VAL A 17 28.08 5.99 15.45
C VAL A 17 26.82 6.84 15.26
N SER A 18 26.65 7.39 14.07
CA SER A 18 25.43 8.10 13.70
C SER A 18 24.73 7.42 12.53
N ALA A 19 23.44 7.18 12.73
CA ALA A 19 22.40 6.79 11.78
C ALA A 19 22.14 5.27 11.57
N GLN A 20 21.44 4.65 12.51
CA GLN A 20 20.62 3.47 12.21
C GLN A 20 19.29 3.47 12.96
N THR A 21 18.42 4.46 12.71
CA THR A 21 17.07 4.48 13.30
C THR A 21 15.93 4.74 12.31
N ASN A 22 16.21 4.97 11.02
CA ASN A 22 15.14 5.23 10.02
C ASN A 22 14.69 4.01 9.21
N THR A 23 15.22 2.81 9.44
CA THR A 23 14.92 1.62 8.61
C THR A 23 13.75 0.76 9.12
N THR A 24 13.13 1.10 10.25
CA THR A 24 12.10 0.23 10.88
C THR A 24 10.66 0.60 10.57
N ARG A 25 10.37 1.87 10.21
CA ARG A 25 8.99 2.31 9.95
C ARG A 25 8.49 1.68 8.64
N LEU A 26 7.32 1.04 8.68
CA LEU A 26 6.66 0.48 7.49
C LEU A 26 5.84 1.57 6.81
N ARG A 27 5.93 1.61 5.48
CA ARG A 27 5.18 2.54 4.63
C ARG A 27 4.07 1.81 3.90
N TYR A 28 2.86 2.31 4.01
CA TYR A 28 1.65 1.75 3.41
C TYR A 28 1.02 2.75 2.45
N MET A 29 0.82 2.36 1.19
CA MET A 29 0.17 3.19 0.18
C MET A 29 -1.27 2.72 -0.07
N PRO A 30 -2.30 3.49 0.31
CA PRO A 30 -3.65 3.33 -0.20
C PRO A 30 -3.71 3.84 -1.66
N PHE A 31 -3.78 2.94 -2.64
CA PHE A 31 -3.77 3.28 -4.06
C PHE A 31 -5.12 2.98 -4.73
N GLY A 32 -5.69 3.94 -5.45
CA GLY A 32 -6.98 3.74 -6.09
C GLY A 32 -7.56 4.94 -6.81
N ASP A 33 -8.87 4.89 -7.04
CA ASP A 33 -9.65 5.97 -7.63
C ASP A 33 -10.36 6.82 -6.54
N SER A 34 -11.52 7.39 -6.86
CA SER A 34 -12.34 8.18 -5.92
C SER A 34 -12.81 7.35 -4.71
N ILE A 35 -12.96 6.03 -4.84
CA ILE A 35 -13.30 5.12 -3.73
C ILE A 35 -12.10 4.94 -2.79
N THR A 36 -10.91 5.44 -3.15
CA THR A 36 -9.79 5.61 -2.21
C THR A 36 -9.65 7.07 -1.77
N GLU A 37 -9.78 8.02 -2.68
CA GLU A 37 -9.51 9.43 -2.42
C GLU A 37 -10.57 10.09 -1.51
N ILE A 38 -11.85 9.98 -1.84
CA ILE A 38 -12.91 10.85 -1.29
C ILE A 38 -13.92 10.08 -0.44
N VAL A 39 -13.41 9.18 0.41
CA VAL A 39 -14.19 8.34 1.33
C VAL A 39 -13.40 8.10 2.63
N CYS A 40 -14.00 7.43 3.61
CA CYS A 40 -13.49 7.38 4.98
C CYS A 40 -12.99 6.01 5.47
N TRP A 41 -13.00 4.96 4.65
CA TRP A 41 -12.44 3.67 5.06
C TRP A 41 -10.96 3.76 5.48
N ARG A 42 -10.17 4.68 4.90
CA ARG A 42 -8.77 4.91 5.28
C ARG A 42 -8.62 5.40 6.72
N SER A 43 -9.43 6.39 7.13
CA SER A 43 -9.47 6.88 8.51
C SER A 43 -9.89 5.76 9.47
N LYS A 44 -10.90 4.97 9.11
CA LYS A 44 -11.36 3.84 9.93
C LYS A 44 -10.28 2.76 10.05
N LEU A 45 -9.61 2.41 8.96
CA LEU A 45 -8.51 1.46 8.97
C LEU A 45 -7.34 1.97 9.81
N TRP A 46 -6.94 3.23 9.65
CA TRP A 46 -5.89 3.85 10.46
C TRP A 46 -6.20 3.77 11.95
N ASN A 47 -7.43 4.13 12.36
CA ASN A 47 -7.85 4.04 13.76
C ASN A 47 -7.76 2.62 14.32
N LYS A 48 -8.05 1.59 13.52
CA LYS A 48 -7.89 0.19 13.93
C LYS A 48 -6.43 -0.20 14.16
N LEU A 49 -5.48 0.45 13.49
CA LEU A 49 -4.04 0.19 13.67
C LEU A 49 -3.50 0.85 14.96
N GLN A 50 -4.08 1.96 15.41
CA GLN A 50 -3.54 2.76 16.51
C GLN A 50 -3.44 2.04 17.86
N SER A 51 -4.26 1.03 18.11
CA SER A 51 -4.21 0.22 19.34
C SER A 51 -3.38 -1.06 19.20
N THR A 52 -2.50 -1.14 18.20
CA THR A 52 -1.71 -2.32 17.87
C THR A 52 -0.24 -1.97 17.68
N GLU A 53 0.61 -2.96 17.43
CA GLU A 53 2.02 -2.72 17.06
C GLU A 53 2.19 -1.95 15.72
N TRP A 54 1.11 -1.80 14.96
CA TRP A 54 1.08 -1.09 13.67
C TRP A 54 0.77 0.41 13.79
N ALA A 55 0.65 0.96 15.01
CA ALA A 55 0.31 2.37 15.25
C ALA A 55 1.32 3.38 14.64
N THR A 56 2.54 2.92 14.33
CA THR A 56 3.59 3.72 13.70
C THR A 56 3.69 3.49 12.19
N VAL A 57 2.77 2.74 11.56
CA VAL A 57 2.76 2.65 10.10
C VAL A 57 2.58 4.04 9.51
N ASP A 58 3.36 4.35 8.48
CA ASP A 58 3.32 5.60 7.74
C ASP A 58 2.43 5.40 6.53
N PHE A 59 1.33 6.15 6.41
CA PHE A 59 0.59 6.13 5.15
C PHE A 59 1.35 7.02 4.17
N VAL A 60 1.44 6.64 2.91
CA VAL A 60 2.22 7.38 1.91
C VAL A 60 1.43 7.55 0.62
N GLY A 61 1.63 8.70 -0.03
CA GLY A 61 1.03 9.03 -1.31
C GLY A 61 1.01 10.53 -1.56
N SER A 62 0.65 10.93 -2.78
CA SER A 62 0.66 12.34 -3.16
C SER A 62 -0.59 13.13 -2.72
N GLY A 63 -1.68 12.43 -2.40
CA GLY A 63 -2.96 13.01 -2.02
C GLY A 63 -3.21 13.00 -0.52
N LYS A 64 -3.98 13.99 -0.04
CA LYS A 64 -4.47 14.10 1.36
C LYS A 64 -5.98 14.26 1.46
N THR A 65 -6.67 14.26 0.32
CA THR A 65 -8.12 14.49 0.20
C THR A 65 -8.90 13.42 0.94
N GLU A 66 -10.11 13.77 1.37
CA GLU A 66 -11.08 12.94 2.08
C GLU A 66 -12.49 13.58 1.99
N ASN A 67 -13.55 12.89 2.45
CA ASN A 67 -14.92 13.41 2.41
C ASN A 67 -15.52 13.61 3.81
N ASN A 68 -15.07 14.66 4.50
CA ASN A 68 -15.43 15.03 5.86
C ASN A 68 -15.50 13.85 6.84
N CYS A 69 -14.40 13.10 6.95
CA CYS A 69 -14.29 11.95 7.82
C CYS A 69 -14.29 12.31 9.32
N ARG A 70 -14.32 13.60 9.66
CA ARG A 70 -14.35 14.19 11.03
C ARG A 70 -13.16 13.82 11.92
N ASP A 71 -12.27 12.97 11.42
CA ASP A 71 -11.02 12.59 12.05
C ASP A 71 -9.90 13.51 11.54
N THR A 72 -9.35 14.30 12.44
CA THR A 72 -8.24 15.22 12.16
C THR A 72 -6.88 14.65 12.53
N LYS A 73 -6.84 13.46 13.12
CA LYS A 73 -5.62 12.84 13.65
C LYS A 73 -5.07 11.74 12.75
N TYR A 74 -5.92 11.12 11.94
CA TYR A 74 -5.45 10.06 11.05
C TYR A 74 -4.48 10.57 9.98
N ASP A 75 -3.56 9.69 9.61
CA ASP A 75 -2.66 9.92 8.49
C ASP A 75 -3.44 9.91 7.18
N ARG A 76 -3.48 11.06 6.49
CA ARG A 76 -4.33 11.29 5.33
C ARG A 76 -3.68 10.90 4.01
N ASP A 77 -2.38 10.60 4.04
CA ASP A 77 -1.61 10.34 2.83
C ASP A 77 -2.20 9.14 2.09
N ASN A 78 -2.40 9.32 0.78
CA ASN A 78 -2.94 8.31 -0.12
C ASN A 78 -2.57 8.60 -1.57
N GLU A 79 -2.69 7.59 -2.41
CA GLU A 79 -2.52 7.67 -3.86
C GLU A 79 -3.87 7.37 -4.55
N GLY A 80 -4.95 7.95 -4.02
CA GLY A 80 -6.28 7.93 -4.61
C GLY A 80 -6.47 9.07 -5.60
N HIS A 81 -7.04 8.80 -6.77
CA HIS A 81 -7.24 9.80 -7.83
C HIS A 81 -8.65 9.71 -8.42
N SER A 82 -9.52 10.64 -8.06
CA SER A 82 -10.92 10.66 -8.49
C SER A 82 -11.04 10.73 -10.00
N GLY A 83 -11.84 9.81 -10.55
CA GLY A 83 -12.09 9.69 -11.98
C GLY A 83 -10.98 8.99 -12.78
N PHE A 84 -9.87 8.59 -12.16
CA PHE A 84 -8.78 7.94 -12.89
C PHE A 84 -9.12 6.49 -13.21
N LEU A 85 -8.65 6.03 -14.38
CA LEU A 85 -8.78 4.67 -14.88
C LEU A 85 -7.48 3.90 -14.63
N ALA A 86 -7.57 2.62 -14.27
CA ALA A 86 -6.42 1.73 -14.16
C ALA A 86 -5.61 1.72 -15.46
N ILE A 87 -6.30 1.62 -16.60
CA ILE A 87 -5.67 1.58 -17.92
C ILE A 87 -4.85 2.85 -18.19
N ASN A 88 -5.37 4.03 -17.85
CA ASN A 88 -4.66 5.28 -18.08
C ASN A 88 -3.43 5.41 -17.17
N ILE A 89 -3.59 5.11 -15.88
CA ILE A 89 -2.48 5.10 -14.92
C ILE A 89 -1.36 4.19 -15.41
N ALA A 90 -1.72 2.97 -15.81
CA ALA A 90 -0.78 1.98 -16.31
C ALA A 90 -0.09 2.46 -17.59
N ASN A 91 -0.85 2.92 -18.59
CA ASN A 91 -0.31 3.34 -19.89
C ASN A 91 0.61 4.55 -19.80
N GLN A 92 0.26 5.52 -18.96
CA GLN A 92 1.04 6.74 -18.75
C GLN A 92 2.17 6.57 -17.71
N ASN A 93 2.33 5.36 -17.13
CA ASN A 93 3.32 5.06 -16.10
C ASN A 93 3.25 5.99 -14.88
N GLN A 94 2.07 6.51 -14.53
CA GLN A 94 1.95 7.50 -13.46
C GLN A 94 2.41 6.94 -12.10
N LEU A 95 2.11 5.67 -11.83
CA LEU A 95 2.50 4.98 -10.60
C LEU A 95 4.02 4.92 -10.39
N VAL A 96 4.83 4.93 -11.45
CA VAL A 96 6.29 4.96 -11.34
C VAL A 96 6.74 6.23 -10.62
N GLY A 97 6.24 7.40 -11.05
CA GLY A 97 6.59 8.68 -10.43
C GLY A 97 6.04 8.83 -9.01
N TRP A 98 4.87 8.26 -8.74
CA TRP A 98 4.28 8.24 -7.38
C TRP A 98 5.11 7.40 -6.42
N LEU A 99 5.48 6.18 -6.80
CA LEU A 99 6.30 5.29 -5.97
C LEU A 99 7.74 5.79 -5.80
N GLN A 100 8.28 6.55 -6.75
CA GLN A 100 9.58 7.21 -6.58
C GLN A 100 9.55 8.29 -5.49
N ARG A 101 8.49 9.12 -5.45
CA ARG A 101 8.34 10.18 -4.45
C ARG A 101 7.87 9.66 -3.09
N ASN A 102 7.02 8.63 -3.12
CA ASN A 102 6.36 8.05 -1.95
C ASN A 102 6.59 6.53 -1.96
N PRO A 103 7.79 6.03 -1.64
CA PRO A 103 8.05 4.60 -1.78
C PRO A 103 7.31 3.81 -0.70
N ALA A 104 6.81 2.63 -1.06
CA ALA A 104 5.93 1.82 -0.22
C ALA A 104 6.52 0.44 0.09
N ASP A 105 6.17 -0.11 1.25
CA ASP A 105 6.43 -1.50 1.62
C ASP A 105 5.18 -2.37 1.38
N VAL A 106 4.01 -1.80 1.70
CA VAL A 106 2.68 -2.38 1.48
C VAL A 106 1.86 -1.46 0.58
N ILE A 107 1.07 -2.01 -0.33
CA ILE A 107 0.15 -1.25 -1.18
C ILE A 107 -1.21 -1.97 -1.27
N THR A 108 -2.29 -1.24 -1.09
CA THR A 108 -3.65 -1.72 -1.41
C THR A 108 -4.10 -1.10 -2.72
N MET A 109 -4.68 -1.87 -3.62
CA MET A 109 -5.19 -1.40 -4.91
C MET A 109 -6.70 -1.62 -5.03
N HIS A 110 -7.46 -0.54 -5.23
CA HIS A 110 -8.88 -0.58 -5.63
C HIS A 110 -9.09 0.33 -6.85
N LEU A 111 -9.09 -0.28 -8.04
CA LEU A 111 -9.21 0.40 -9.33
C LEU A 111 -10.05 -0.43 -10.30
N GLY A 112 -10.62 0.20 -11.33
CA GLY A 112 -11.41 -0.48 -12.36
C GLY A 112 -12.86 0.00 -12.42
N THR A 113 -13.33 0.69 -11.37
CA THR A 113 -14.66 1.31 -11.35
C THR A 113 -14.83 2.26 -12.52
N ASN A 114 -13.89 3.20 -12.69
CA ASN A 114 -13.97 4.19 -13.78
C ASN A 114 -13.75 3.58 -15.16
N ASP A 115 -12.92 2.55 -15.28
CA ASP A 115 -12.72 1.83 -16.53
C ASP A 115 -14.05 1.24 -17.03
N ILE A 116 -14.86 0.70 -16.12
CA ILE A 116 -16.19 0.17 -16.41
C ILE A 116 -17.21 1.29 -16.61
N VAL A 117 -17.36 2.18 -15.63
CA VAL A 117 -18.48 3.13 -15.56
C VAL A 117 -18.35 4.26 -16.59
N GLN A 118 -17.14 4.82 -16.76
CA GLN A 118 -16.94 5.98 -17.62
C GLN A 118 -16.69 5.60 -19.07
N GLN A 119 -16.00 4.48 -19.31
CA GLN A 119 -15.51 4.14 -20.66
C GLN A 119 -15.86 2.72 -21.12
N ASN A 120 -16.62 1.96 -20.32
CA ASN A 120 -17.04 0.59 -20.66
C ASN A 120 -15.90 -0.29 -21.18
N LYS A 121 -14.69 -0.15 -20.60
CA LYS A 121 -13.48 -0.89 -21.03
C LYS A 121 -13.65 -2.39 -20.86
N ALA A 122 -13.02 -3.18 -21.74
CA ALA A 122 -13.07 -4.63 -21.63
C ALA A 122 -12.35 -5.11 -20.36
N VAL A 123 -12.87 -6.16 -19.72
CA VAL A 123 -12.26 -6.72 -18.49
C VAL A 123 -10.82 -7.18 -18.76
N THR A 124 -10.55 -7.73 -19.95
CA THR A 124 -9.20 -8.12 -20.38
C THR A 124 -8.21 -6.96 -20.36
N ASP A 125 -8.63 -5.76 -20.76
CA ASP A 125 -7.76 -4.57 -20.79
C ASP A 125 -7.47 -4.06 -19.37
N ILE A 126 -8.47 -4.14 -18.48
CA ILE A 126 -8.30 -3.79 -17.06
C ILE A 126 -7.31 -4.75 -16.39
N ILE A 127 -7.43 -6.06 -16.65
CA ILE A 127 -6.51 -7.08 -16.14
C ILE A 127 -5.08 -6.91 -16.71
N ALA A 128 -4.95 -6.53 -17.98
CA ALA A 128 -3.66 -6.19 -18.57
C ALA A 128 -3.04 -4.95 -17.88
N ALA A 129 -3.84 -3.93 -17.58
CA ALA A 129 -3.41 -2.77 -16.81
C ALA A 129 -2.96 -3.16 -15.39
N PHE A 130 -3.69 -4.04 -14.69
CA PHE A 130 -3.29 -4.53 -13.37
C PHE A 130 -1.94 -5.25 -13.42
N THR A 131 -1.70 -6.07 -14.44
CA THR A 131 -0.40 -6.72 -14.66
C THR A 131 0.73 -5.68 -14.77
N LYS A 132 0.52 -4.63 -15.56
CA LYS A 132 1.50 -3.54 -15.72
C LYS A 132 1.72 -2.77 -14.41
N LEU A 133 0.66 -2.48 -13.66
CA LEU A 133 0.74 -1.80 -12.35
C LEU A 133 1.52 -2.65 -11.34
N VAL A 134 1.25 -3.95 -11.24
CA VAL A 134 2.01 -4.87 -10.38
C VAL A 134 3.48 -4.93 -10.78
N LYS A 135 3.79 -4.90 -12.08
CA LYS A 135 5.18 -4.80 -12.54
C LYS A 135 5.82 -3.51 -12.04
N GLN A 136 5.18 -2.36 -12.19
CA GLN A 136 5.69 -1.07 -11.72
C GLN A 136 5.90 -1.05 -10.19
N MET A 137 4.99 -1.64 -9.42
CA MET A 137 5.13 -1.84 -7.97
C MET A 137 6.41 -2.63 -7.64
N ARG A 138 6.63 -3.74 -8.33
CA ARG A 138 7.80 -4.61 -8.13
C ARG A 138 9.11 -4.01 -8.63
N ASP A 139 9.07 -3.22 -9.70
CA ASP A 139 10.23 -2.48 -10.18
C ASP A 139 10.66 -1.41 -9.14
N SER A 140 9.71 -0.83 -8.39
CA SER A 140 10.00 0.10 -7.30
C SER A 140 10.50 -0.62 -6.03
N ASN A 141 9.86 -1.72 -5.65
CA ASN A 141 10.24 -2.55 -4.51
C ASN A 141 9.99 -4.03 -4.85
N PRO A 142 11.04 -4.83 -5.14
CA PRO A 142 10.90 -6.24 -5.50
C PRO A 142 10.24 -7.11 -4.42
N LYS A 143 10.14 -6.62 -3.18
CA LYS A 143 9.51 -7.28 -2.04
C LYS A 143 8.15 -6.69 -1.67
N MET A 144 7.60 -5.78 -2.46
CA MET A 144 6.36 -5.08 -2.14
C MET A 144 5.23 -6.07 -1.82
N LYS A 145 4.48 -5.79 -0.76
CA LYS A 145 3.34 -6.58 -0.30
C LYS A 145 2.08 -5.96 -0.87
N ILE A 146 1.37 -6.71 -1.72
CA ILE A 146 0.29 -6.15 -2.54
C ILE A 146 -1.03 -6.76 -2.09
N VAL A 147 -2.03 -5.92 -1.85
CA VAL A 147 -3.40 -6.35 -1.60
C VAL A 147 -4.31 -5.76 -2.66
N VAL A 148 -5.01 -6.58 -3.42
CA VAL A 148 -5.91 -6.14 -4.50
C VAL A 148 -7.35 -6.41 -4.10
N ALA A 149 -8.21 -5.40 -4.24
CA ALA A 149 -9.63 -5.57 -3.97
C ALA A 149 -10.40 -6.00 -5.22
N GLN A 150 -11.35 -6.92 -5.04
CA GLN A 150 -12.54 -6.95 -5.89
C GLN A 150 -13.32 -5.63 -5.70
N ILE A 151 -13.97 -5.16 -6.74
CA ILE A 151 -14.67 -3.87 -6.76
C ILE A 151 -16.01 -3.99 -6.03
N ILE A 152 -16.37 -2.98 -5.23
CA ILE A 152 -17.66 -2.89 -4.56
C ILE A 152 -18.83 -2.89 -5.57
N PRO A 153 -20.05 -3.32 -5.19
CA PRO A 153 -21.23 -3.20 -6.03
C PRO A 153 -21.61 -1.74 -6.25
N LEU A 154 -22.17 -1.45 -7.41
CA LEU A 154 -22.66 -0.12 -7.78
C LEU A 154 -24.18 -0.03 -7.63
N GLY A 155 -24.69 1.04 -7.04
CA GLY A 155 -26.12 1.33 -6.93
C GLY A 155 -26.71 2.04 -8.15
N LEU A 156 -25.89 2.33 -9.16
CA LEU A 156 -26.29 3.06 -10.35
C LEU A 156 -26.04 2.28 -11.63
N GLY A 157 -26.89 2.52 -12.62
CA GLY A 157 -26.77 1.94 -13.96
C GLY A 157 -26.81 0.42 -13.98
N ASN A 158 -26.48 -0.16 -15.13
CA ASN A 158 -26.40 -1.61 -15.31
C ASN A 158 -24.94 -2.08 -15.44
N PHE A 159 -24.10 -1.72 -14.48
CA PHE A 159 -22.66 -2.01 -14.51
C PHE A 159 -22.25 -3.24 -13.70
N ASN A 160 -23.10 -3.72 -12.78
CA ASN A 160 -22.74 -4.80 -11.86
C ASN A 160 -22.39 -6.12 -12.54
N ALA A 161 -23.00 -6.44 -13.69
CA ALA A 161 -22.63 -7.63 -14.45
C ALA A 161 -21.15 -7.60 -14.88
N LYS A 162 -20.65 -6.43 -15.30
CA LYS A 162 -19.25 -6.22 -15.71
C LYS A 162 -18.31 -6.11 -14.51
N VAL A 163 -18.78 -5.49 -13.41
CA VAL A 163 -18.06 -5.50 -12.13
C VAL A 163 -17.86 -6.94 -11.64
N GLN A 164 -18.89 -7.79 -11.69
CA GLN A 164 -18.80 -9.20 -11.32
C GLN A 164 -17.91 -10.00 -12.28
N GLU A 165 -17.89 -9.67 -13.57
CA GLU A 165 -16.94 -10.25 -14.52
C GLU A 165 -15.49 -9.91 -14.14
N LEU A 166 -15.18 -8.64 -13.86
CA LEU A 166 -13.87 -8.23 -13.37
C LEU A 166 -13.53 -8.91 -12.04
N ASN A 167 -14.45 -8.93 -11.09
CA ASN A 167 -14.26 -9.54 -9.76
C ASN A 167 -13.98 -11.04 -9.85
N ARG A 168 -14.56 -11.76 -10.82
CA ARG A 168 -14.23 -13.17 -11.08
C ARG A 168 -12.84 -13.36 -11.68
N ALA A 169 -12.37 -12.40 -12.48
CA ALA A 169 -11.05 -12.47 -13.10
C ALA A 169 -9.90 -12.18 -12.11
N ILE A 170 -10.11 -11.29 -11.13
CA ILE A 170 -9.08 -10.82 -10.20
C ILE A 170 -8.39 -11.96 -9.42
N PRO A 171 -9.10 -12.90 -8.77
CA PRO A 171 -8.44 -13.98 -8.02
C PRO A 171 -7.53 -14.87 -8.88
N THR A 172 -8.01 -15.27 -10.06
CA THR A 172 -7.25 -16.10 -11.00
C THR A 172 -6.02 -15.34 -11.51
N TRP A 173 -6.19 -14.08 -11.89
CA TRP A 173 -5.07 -13.23 -12.32
C TRP A 173 -4.05 -13.04 -11.18
N ALA A 174 -4.50 -12.73 -9.97
CA ALA A 174 -3.62 -12.52 -8.83
C ALA A 174 -2.80 -13.78 -8.51
N ALA A 175 -3.41 -14.97 -8.56
CA ALA A 175 -2.72 -16.24 -8.37
C ALA A 175 -1.60 -16.46 -9.41
N GLN A 176 -1.83 -16.09 -10.68
CA GLN A 176 -0.82 -16.16 -11.75
C GLN A 176 0.33 -15.16 -11.54
N GLN A 177 0.04 -13.98 -10.99
CA GLN A 177 1.04 -12.95 -10.74
C GLN A 177 1.76 -13.12 -9.40
N ASN A 178 1.27 -13.96 -8.50
CA ASN A 178 1.75 -14.08 -7.13
C ASN A 178 3.16 -14.67 -7.05
N THR A 179 3.99 -14.17 -6.13
CA THR A 179 5.31 -14.74 -5.82
C THR A 179 5.55 -14.77 -4.32
N THR A 180 6.44 -15.64 -3.84
CA THR A 180 6.81 -15.68 -2.42
C THR A 180 7.46 -14.38 -1.95
N GLN A 181 8.24 -13.72 -2.81
CA GLN A 181 8.96 -12.50 -2.46
C GLN A 181 8.06 -11.25 -2.44
N SER A 182 7.11 -11.17 -3.36
CA SER A 182 6.12 -10.09 -3.48
C SER A 182 4.72 -10.70 -3.61
N PRO A 183 4.14 -11.16 -2.49
CA PRO A 183 2.83 -11.78 -2.48
C PRO A 183 1.73 -10.78 -2.83
N ILE A 184 0.69 -11.30 -3.47
CA ILE A 184 -0.57 -10.64 -3.80
C ILE A 184 -1.68 -11.34 -3.02
N TRP A 185 -2.37 -10.60 -2.16
CA TRP A 185 -3.60 -11.06 -1.52
C TRP A 185 -4.80 -10.39 -2.17
N VAL A 186 -5.87 -11.15 -2.39
CA VAL A 186 -7.13 -10.61 -2.88
C VAL A 186 -8.11 -10.48 -1.73
N VAL A 187 -8.80 -9.34 -1.66
CA VAL A 187 -9.91 -9.12 -0.73
C VAL A 187 -11.22 -8.96 -1.47
N ASP A 188 -12.28 -9.56 -0.93
CA ASP A 188 -13.64 -9.44 -1.46
C ASP A 188 -14.35 -8.25 -0.82
N GLN A 189 -14.36 -7.10 -1.50
CA GLN A 189 -15.16 -5.95 -1.09
C GLN A 189 -16.60 -6.00 -1.65
N PHE A 190 -16.93 -7.01 -2.46
CA PHE A 190 -18.22 -7.11 -3.12
C PHE A 190 -19.26 -7.78 -2.22
N THR A 191 -18.93 -8.94 -1.65
CA THR A 191 -19.85 -9.73 -0.83
C THR A 191 -20.20 -9.02 0.47
N GLY A 192 -21.49 -8.89 0.76
CA GLY A 192 -21.98 -8.21 1.97
C GLY A 192 -22.04 -6.68 1.87
N PHE A 193 -21.63 -6.12 0.72
CA PHE A 193 -21.80 -4.71 0.38
C PHE A 193 -23.06 -4.55 -0.49
N SER A 194 -23.79 -3.46 -0.28
CA SER A 194 -25.01 -3.11 -1.00
C SER A 194 -24.80 -1.81 -1.75
N GLY A 195 -24.80 -1.89 -3.08
CA GLY A 195 -24.55 -0.72 -3.92
C GLY A 195 -25.55 0.43 -3.71
N SER A 196 -26.76 0.15 -3.23
CA SER A 196 -27.81 1.15 -2.99
C SER A 196 -27.83 1.71 -1.57
N SER A 197 -27.49 0.91 -0.56
CA SER A 197 -27.56 1.36 0.85
C SER A 197 -26.22 1.75 1.45
N ASP A 198 -25.12 1.20 0.93
CA ASP A 198 -23.77 1.44 1.45
C ASP A 198 -23.01 2.51 0.63
N ASN A 199 -23.57 2.95 -0.52
CA ASN A 199 -23.07 4.09 -1.27
C ASN A 199 -23.99 5.31 -1.09
N ARG A 200 -23.39 6.51 -1.06
CA ARG A 200 -24.12 7.78 -0.93
C ARG A 200 -24.74 8.27 -2.24
N ASP A 201 -24.15 7.89 -3.37
CA ASP A 201 -24.53 8.35 -4.72
C ASP A 201 -24.59 7.19 -5.73
N GLY A 202 -24.60 5.95 -5.23
CA GLY A 202 -24.55 4.74 -6.05
C GLY A 202 -23.16 4.34 -6.54
N VAL A 203 -22.10 5.13 -6.29
CA VAL A 203 -20.70 4.72 -6.53
C VAL A 203 -19.89 4.72 -5.24
N HIS A 204 -19.95 5.81 -4.49
CA HIS A 204 -19.00 6.08 -3.44
C HIS A 204 -19.59 5.68 -2.08
N PRO A 205 -18.83 4.94 -1.25
CA PRO A 205 -19.24 4.59 0.09
C PRO A 205 -19.77 5.77 0.92
N ASN A 206 -20.80 5.49 1.71
CA ASN A 206 -21.18 6.27 2.88
C ASN A 206 -20.49 5.70 4.13
N ASP A 207 -20.79 6.23 5.33
CA ASP A 207 -20.13 5.75 6.56
C ASP A 207 -20.29 4.24 6.79
N GLY A 208 -21.47 3.68 6.51
CA GLY A 208 -21.75 2.24 6.61
C GLY A 208 -20.91 1.42 5.63
N GLY A 209 -20.83 1.85 4.37
CA GLY A 209 -19.95 1.26 3.36
C GLY A 209 -18.48 1.35 3.72
N ASP A 210 -18.04 2.50 4.23
CA ASP A 210 -16.67 2.72 4.69
C ASP A 210 -16.30 1.80 5.86
N ASN A 211 -17.23 1.57 6.80
CA ASN A 211 -17.03 0.60 7.89
C ASN A 211 -16.85 -0.82 7.34
N LYS A 212 -17.68 -1.24 6.37
CA LYS A 212 -17.57 -2.55 5.73
C LYS A 212 -16.24 -2.71 5.01
N MET A 213 -15.86 -1.72 4.19
CA MET A 213 -14.59 -1.75 3.46
C MET A 213 -13.39 -1.81 4.39
N ALA A 214 -13.38 -1.00 5.46
CA ALA A 214 -12.30 -1.02 6.43
C ALA A 214 -12.17 -2.37 7.14
N ASN A 215 -13.29 -3.03 7.46
CA ASN A 215 -13.29 -4.35 8.11
C ASN A 215 -12.74 -5.46 7.21
N ILE A 216 -12.93 -5.35 5.89
CA ILE A 216 -12.34 -6.28 4.91
C ILE A 216 -10.86 -5.96 4.67
N TRP A 217 -10.50 -4.69 4.54
CA TRP A 217 -9.11 -4.28 4.32
C TRP A 217 -8.20 -4.63 5.50
N TYR A 218 -8.67 -4.36 6.73
CA TYR A 218 -7.85 -4.44 7.94
C TYR A 218 -7.06 -5.76 8.10
N PRO A 219 -7.68 -6.96 8.10
CA PRO A 219 -6.94 -8.21 8.29
C PRO A 219 -5.92 -8.46 7.17
N ALA A 220 -6.23 -8.08 5.92
CA ALA A 220 -5.32 -8.26 4.80
C ALA A 220 -4.12 -7.29 4.85
N VAL A 221 -4.36 -6.04 5.25
CA VAL A 221 -3.30 -5.04 5.46
C VAL A 221 -2.39 -5.45 6.61
N VAL A 222 -2.95 -5.91 7.74
CA VAL A 222 -2.14 -6.44 8.86
C VAL A 222 -1.25 -7.60 8.41
N ARG A 223 -1.81 -8.57 7.68
CA ARG A 223 -1.02 -9.68 7.12
C ARG A 223 0.11 -9.20 6.20
N ALA A 224 -0.15 -8.18 5.38
CA ALA A 224 0.86 -7.60 4.50
C ALA A 224 1.95 -6.87 5.31
N LEU A 225 1.57 -6.14 6.37
CA LEU A 225 2.50 -5.46 7.27
C LEU A 225 3.38 -6.46 8.03
N GLU A 226 2.84 -7.58 8.50
CA GLU A 226 3.60 -8.68 9.11
C GLU A 226 4.68 -9.22 8.16
N ALA A 227 4.30 -9.50 6.91
CA ALA A 227 5.23 -9.97 5.90
C ALA A 227 6.33 -8.93 5.58
N ALA A 228 5.97 -7.65 5.49
CA ALA A 228 6.93 -6.57 5.27
C ALA A 228 7.88 -6.38 6.46
N LYS A 229 7.36 -6.47 7.70
CA LYS A 229 8.16 -6.40 8.93
C LYS A 229 9.18 -7.53 8.99
N ALA A 230 8.76 -8.76 8.70
CA ALA A 230 9.64 -9.93 8.66
C ALA A 230 10.80 -9.73 7.66
N ASP A 231 10.51 -9.19 6.48
CA ASP A 231 11.52 -8.88 5.47
C ASP A 231 12.54 -7.84 5.95
N LYS A 232 12.09 -6.76 6.62
CA LYS A 232 12.98 -5.72 7.16
C LYS A 232 13.85 -6.25 8.30
N LEU A 233 13.30 -7.09 9.18
CA LEU A 233 14.06 -7.72 10.27
C LEU A 233 15.13 -8.67 9.72
N ALA A 234 14.81 -9.48 8.71
CA ALA A 234 15.77 -10.37 8.07
C ALA A 234 16.92 -9.61 7.40
N LEU A 235 16.63 -8.48 6.74
CA LEU A 235 17.66 -7.61 6.15
C LEU A 235 18.57 -6.99 7.22
N SER A 236 17.99 -6.47 8.30
CA SER A 236 18.74 -5.85 9.40
C SER A 236 19.67 -6.85 10.10
N GLY A 237 19.19 -8.09 10.31
CA GLY A 237 20.00 -9.17 10.87
C GLY A 237 21.20 -9.53 10.01
N ARG A 238 21.02 -9.62 8.69
CA ARG A 238 22.12 -9.90 7.74
C ARG A 238 23.17 -8.78 7.74
N GLN A 239 22.74 -7.52 7.72
CA GLN A 239 23.64 -6.36 7.75
C GLN A 239 24.49 -6.34 9.03
N ARG A 240 23.88 -6.66 10.18
CA ARG A 240 24.58 -6.72 11.45
C ARG A 240 25.63 -7.84 11.47
N SER A 241 25.30 -9.02 10.96
CA SER A 241 26.25 -10.13 10.87
C SER A 241 27.44 -9.79 9.97
N SER A 242 27.20 -9.18 8.79
CA SER A 242 28.29 -8.78 7.89
C SER A 242 29.20 -7.70 8.50
N GLN A 243 28.65 -6.78 9.29
CA GLN A 243 29.45 -5.76 9.98
C GLN A 243 30.35 -6.39 11.06
N ILE A 244 29.82 -7.30 11.86
CA ILE A 244 30.61 -8.01 12.90
C ILE A 244 31.74 -8.83 12.27
N GLU A 245 31.52 -9.42 11.09
CA GLU A 245 32.56 -10.17 10.38
C GLU A 245 33.66 -9.25 9.83
N ALA A 246 33.29 -8.08 9.30
CA ALA A 246 34.25 -7.07 8.82
C ALA A 246 35.11 -6.46 9.94
N GLU A 247 34.56 -6.31 11.16
CA GLU A 247 35.28 -5.80 12.33
C GLU A 247 36.26 -6.82 12.95
N ARG A 248 36.19 -8.09 12.54
CA ARG A 248 37.07 -9.18 13.00
C ARG A 248 38.26 -9.47 12.08
N GLN A 249 38.32 -8.82 10.91
CA GLN A 249 39.41 -8.91 9.94
C GLN A 249 40.32 -7.68 10.05
#